data_AF-A0AA43T8B9-F1
#
_entry.id   AF-A0AA43T8B9-F1
#
_cell.length_a   1.000
_cell.length_b   1.000
_cell.length_c   1.000
_cell.angle_alpha   90.00
_cell.angle_beta   90.00
_cell.angle_gamma   90.00
#
_symmetry.space_group_name_H-M   'P 1'
#
loop_
_entity.id
_entity.type
_entity.pdbx_description
1 polymer ?
#
loop_
_entity_poly.entity_id
_entity_poly.type
_entity_poly.pdbx_seq_one_letter_code
_entity_poly.pdbx_strand_id
1 'polypeptide(L)' 'MTAVVKITSENLKQDRTIEKEVMGNKHGMICVDCMKITDTTDIVRREYNKGLVIGEVPVTCEHCDAELVLELNFMKD' A
#
# COMPACT_ATOMS: atom_id res chain seq x y z
N MET A 1 -7.35 -25.99 17.50
CA MET A 1 -6.10 -25.36 17.99
C MET A 1 -5.63 -24.44 16.88
N THR A 2 -5.77 -23.12 17.02
CA THR A 2 -5.38 -22.16 15.99
C THR A 2 -4.07 -21.52 16.41
N ALA A 3 -3.00 -21.74 15.65
CA ALA A 3 -1.72 -21.09 15.88
C ALA A 3 -1.79 -19.66 15.34
N VAL A 4 -1.75 -18.67 16.24
CA VAL A 4 -1.59 -17.26 15.87
C VAL A 4 -0.10 -16.98 15.80
N VAL A 5 0.45 -16.87 14.59
CA VAL A 5 1.83 -16.42 14.38
C VAL A 5 1.86 -14.92 14.64
N LYS A 6 2.33 -14.52 15.83
CA LYS A 6 2.70 -13.14 16.11
C LYS A 6 4.02 -12.85 15.39
N ILE A 7 3.94 -12.20 14.23
CA ILE A 7 5.11 -11.61 13.58
C ILE A 7 5.46 -10.35 14.38
N THR A 8 6.44 -10.44 15.26
CA THR A 8 7.05 -9.26 15.88
C THR A 8 7.90 -8.55 14.83
N SER A 9 7.78 -7.22 14.73
CA SER A 9 8.31 -6.38 13.64
C SER A 9 9.85 -6.27 13.59
N GLU A 10 10.58 -7.19 14.21
CA GLU A 10 12.03 -7.07 14.41
C GLU A 10 12.85 -7.67 13.27
N ASN A 11 12.23 -8.39 12.31
CA ASN A 11 12.96 -9.07 11.23
C ASN A 11 12.44 -8.84 9.81
N LEU A 12 11.46 -7.97 9.59
CA LEU A 12 11.23 -7.42 8.26
C LEU A 12 12.28 -6.34 8.03
N LYS A 13 13.50 -6.76 7.67
CA LYS A 13 14.39 -5.90 6.90
C LYS A 13 13.66 -5.61 5.60
N GLN A 14 12.83 -4.58 5.64
CA GLN A 14 12.27 -3.89 4.50
C GLN A 14 13.33 -3.94 3.39
N ASP A 15 13.06 -4.73 2.34
CA ASP A 15 14.03 -4.95 1.27
C ASP A 15 14.34 -3.58 0.69
N ARG A 16 15.62 -3.18 0.70
CA ARG A 16 16.06 -1.87 0.22
C ARG A 16 15.58 -1.58 -1.20
N THR A 17 15.26 -2.61 -1.99
CA THR A 17 14.67 -2.48 -3.32
C THR A 17 13.23 -1.99 -3.24
N ILE A 18 12.41 -2.63 -2.40
CA ILE A 18 11.01 -2.26 -2.21
C ILE A 18 10.92 -0.90 -1.50
N GLU A 19 11.80 -0.66 -0.52
CA GLU A 19 11.90 0.64 0.14
C GLU A 19 12.16 1.76 -0.86
N LYS A 20 13.12 1.56 -1.79
CA LYS A 20 13.40 2.52 -2.86
C LYS A 20 12.23 2.72 -3.81
N GLU A 21 11.50 1.65 -4.15
CA GLU A 21 10.33 1.74 -5.01
C GLU A 21 9.20 2.53 -4.34
N VAL A 22 8.90 2.20 -3.08
CA VAL A 22 7.84 2.84 -2.29
C VAL A 22 8.17 4.30 -1.98
N MET A 23 9.40 4.58 -1.53
CA MET A 23 9.80 5.91 -1.07
C MET A 23 10.28 6.82 -2.22
N GLY A 24 10.82 6.24 -3.29
CA GLY A 24 11.39 6.98 -4.41
C GLY A 24 10.36 7.37 -5.47
N ASN A 25 9.30 6.59 -5.63
CA ASN A 25 8.31 6.83 -6.67
C ASN A 25 7.05 7.53 -6.15
N LYS A 26 6.31 8.13 -7.09
CA LYS A 26 4.91 8.52 -6.89
C LYS A 26 4.03 7.34 -7.24
N HIS A 27 2.97 7.16 -6.45
CA HIS A 27 2.01 6.08 -6.62
C HIS A 27 0.65 6.66 -6.95
N GLY A 28 -0.02 6.09 -7.94
CA GLY A 28 -1.30 6.58 -8.42
C GLY A 28 -2.21 5.43 -8.83
N MET A 29 -3.50 5.63 -8.64
CA MET A 29 -4.53 4.68 -9.03
C MET A 29 -5.53 5.38 -9.95
N ILE A 30 -5.91 4.73 -11.05
CA ILE A 30 -6.95 5.23 -11.94
C ILE A 30 -8.30 4.98 -11.28
N CYS A 31 -9.07 6.04 -11.05
CA CYS A 31 -10.45 5.94 -10.61
C CYS A 31 -11.31 5.42 -11.77
N VAL A 32 -12.07 4.35 -11.57
CA VAL A 32 -12.93 3.76 -12.61
C VAL A 32 -14.14 4.64 -12.95
N ASP A 33 -14.62 5.45 -12.00
CA ASP A 33 -15.79 6.31 -12.21
C ASP A 33 -15.48 7.58 -13.02
N CYS A 34 -14.40 8.30 -12.67
CA CYS A 34 -14.07 9.57 -13.32
C CYS A 34 -12.87 9.49 -14.27
N MET A 35 -12.21 8.32 -14.38
CA MET A 35 -11.05 8.05 -15.23
C MET A 35 -9.83 8.95 -14.96
N LYS A 36 -9.79 9.62 -13.82
CA LYS A 36 -8.64 10.42 -13.38
C LYS A 36 -7.76 9.62 -12.42
N ILE A 37 -6.48 9.99 -12.40
CA ILE A 37 -5.51 9.41 -11.46
C ILE A 37 -5.71 10.09 -10.10
N THR A 38 -5.88 9.26 -9.07
CA THR A 38 -5.84 9.68 -7.66
C THR A 38 -4.44 9.41 -7.11
N ASP A 39 -3.80 10.41 -6.51
CA ASP A 39 -2.51 10.23 -5.83
C ASP A 39 -2.70 9.36 -4.58
N THR A 40 -1.95 8.25 -4.52
CA THR A 40 -1.97 7.29 -3.40
C THR A 40 -0.62 7.22 -2.69
N THR A 41 0.32 8.10 -3.03
CA THR A 41 1.71 8.06 -2.57
C THR A 41 1.82 8.01 -1.04
N ASP A 42 1.08 8.88 -0.35
CA ASP A 42 1.12 8.94 1.12
C ASP A 42 0.48 7.70 1.77
N ILE A 43 -0.50 7.09 1.12
CA ILE A 43 -1.18 5.87 1.60
C ILE A 43 -0.21 4.69 1.49
N VAL A 44 0.38 4.48 0.31
CA VAL A 44 1.35 3.40 0.06
C VAL A 44 2.51 3.48 1.07
N ARG A 45 3.11 4.66 1.23
CA ARG A 45 4.23 4.87 2.16
C ARG A 45 3.84 4.66 3.62
N ARG A 46 2.64 5.14 4.02
CA ARG A 46 2.13 4.94 5.38
C ARG A 46 1.97 3.48 5.71
N GLU A 47 1.33 2.71 4.83
CA GLU A 47 1.07 1.30 5.09
C GLU A 47 2.35 0.46 5.04
N TYR A 48 3.28 0.79 4.14
CA TYR A 48 4.62 0.21 4.16
C TYR A 48 5.35 0.45 5.49
N ASN A 49 5.32 1.67 6.01
CA ASN A 49 5.96 2.04 7.28
C ASN A 49 5.28 1.38 8.49
N LYS A 50 3.99 1.04 8.40
CA LYS A 50 3.29 0.23 9.41
C LYS A 50 3.69 -1.25 9.38
N GLY A 51 4.51 -1.65 8.41
CA GLY A 51 4.92 -3.05 8.22
C GLY A 51 3.86 -3.90 7.55
N LEU A 52 2.92 -3.30 6.80
CA LEU A 52 2.04 -4.06 5.92
C LEU A 52 2.91 -4.83 4.92
N VAL A 53 2.59 -6.10 4.70
CA VAL A 53 3.26 -6.93 3.70
C VAL A 53 2.34 -7.15 2.51
N ILE A 54 1.07 -7.43 2.77
CA ILE A 54 0.01 -7.54 1.77
C ILE A 54 -1.30 -7.07 2.40
N GLY A 55 -2.17 -6.41 1.63
CA GLY A 55 -3.49 -6.03 2.10
C GLY A 55 -4.20 -5.03 1.21
N GLU A 56 -5.46 -4.78 1.54
CA GLU A 56 -6.32 -3.82 0.85
C GLU A 56 -6.52 -2.57 1.72
N VAL A 57 -6.53 -1.40 1.08
CA VAL A 57 -6.69 -0.11 1.76
C VAL A 57 -7.77 0.70 1.06
N PRO A 58 -8.78 1.21 1.79
CA PRO A 58 -9.76 2.10 1.18
C PRO A 58 -9.12 3.44 0.81
N VAL A 59 -9.45 3.93 -0.38
CA VAL A 59 -8.98 5.21 -0.92
C VAL A 59 -10.18 5.97 -1.46
N THR A 60 -10.30 7.24 -1.10
CA THR A 60 -11.30 8.12 -1.70
C THR A 60 -10.70 8.84 -2.91
N CYS A 61 -11.38 8.80 -4.05
CA CYS A 61 -10.96 9.54 -5.23
C CYS A 61 -11.01 11.05 -4.96
N GLU A 62 -9.88 11.73 -5.13
CA GLU A 62 -9.77 13.19 -4.90
C GLU A 62 -10.55 14.04 -5.93
N HIS A 63 -11.09 13.44 -7.00
CA HIS A 63 -11.78 14.14 -8.08
C HIS A 63 -13.30 13.99 -8.06
N CYS A 64 -13.81 12.91 -7.47
CA CYS A 64 -15.24 12.58 -7.51
C CYS A 64 -15.78 11.89 -6.25
N ASP A 65 -14.95 11.79 -5.20
CA ASP A 65 -15.29 11.21 -3.89
C ASP A 65 -15.71 9.73 -3.93
N ALA A 66 -15.52 9.04 -5.05
CA ALA A 66 -15.75 7.61 -5.17
C ALA A 66 -14.84 6.81 -4.22
N GLU A 67 -15.38 5.77 -3.60
CA GLU A 67 -14.60 4.82 -2.80
C GLU A 67 -13.94 3.79 -3.71
N LEU A 68 -12.62 3.67 -3.58
CA LEU A 68 -11.76 2.76 -4.32
C LEU A 68 -11.02 1.85 -3.33
N VAL A 69 -10.59 0.68 -3.78
CA VAL A 69 -9.78 -0.25 -2.98
C VAL A 69 -8.41 -0.36 -3.63
N LEU A 70 -7.37 0.01 -2.88
CA LEU A 70 -5.98 -0.13 -3.28
C LEU A 70 -5.42 -1.44 -2.73
N GLU A 71 -5.08 -2.38 -3.61
CA GLU A 71 -4.37 -3.60 -3.25
C GLU A 71 -2.87 -3.33 -3.18
N LEU A 72 -2.28 -3.59 -2.01
CA LEU A 72 -0.86 -3.44 -1.75
C LEU A 72 -0.22 -4.82 -1.58
N ASN A 73 0.89 -5.04 -2.28
CA ASN A 73 1.73 -6.21 -2.10
C ASN A 73 3.20 -5.77 -2.10
N PHE A 74 3.83 -5.90 -0.95
CA PHE A 74 5.25 -5.61 -0.72
C PHE A 74 6.06 -6.90 -0.53
N MET A 75 5.52 -8.06 -0.93
CA MET A 75 6.31 -9.28 -1.03
C MET A 75 7.22 -9.20 -2.26
N LYS A 76 8.37 -9.87 -2.15
CA LYS A 76 9.26 -10.10 -3.29
C LYS A 76 8.86 -11.42 -3.94
N ASP A 77 8.59 -11.40 -5.24
CA ASP A 77 8.42 -12.61 -6.04
C ASP A 77 9.69 -13.47 -6.10
#